data_AF-A0A096PE56-F1
#
_entry.id   AF-A0A096PE56-F1
#
_cell.length_a   1.000
_cell.length_b   1.000
_cell.length_c   1.000
_cell.angle_alpha   90.00
_cell.angle_beta   90.00
_cell.angle_gamma   90.00
#
_symmetry.space_group_name_H-M   'P 1'
#
loop_
_entity.id
_entity.type
_entity.pdbx_description
1 polymer ?
#
loop_
_entity_poly.entity_id
_entity_poly.type
_entity_poly.pdbx_seq_one_letter_code
_entity_poly.pdbx_strand_id
1 'polypeptide(L)'
;MTSITYEIDPGGDIELVLKSPYKQQIVPIIKYKDDENYRVSMFDGDGDYVFENSYLVGRYAVFNIEEEDHAMEEDGQETNTANSRSDELIEVRMRVSSRHLILASRTFRTMLEGPWSENLSRASQSQSGPVQIETSDWDAAALAIVLDAIHGRYKDIPKYVGIGLLTRIATIVDYYECHECLQLISDIWMADVYEGHGVPDTFCKNSLLWLYSSWVFSKRDIMDSISRMLLQETWGLSHIKLKDLPLGQILGLISQYRLIMTIELTQDRKN
;
A
#
# COMPACT_ATOMS: atom_id res chain seq x y z
N MET A 1 -14.36 20.23 7.11
CA MET A 1 -13.65 19.37 6.16
C MET A 1 -12.35 20.08 5.83
N THR A 2 -11.22 19.51 6.22
CA THR A 2 -9.88 20.03 5.98
C THR A 2 -9.42 19.54 4.61
N SER A 3 -8.90 20.42 3.78
CA SER A 3 -8.41 20.06 2.44
C SER A 3 -6.92 20.32 2.35
N ILE A 4 -6.16 19.30 1.96
CA ILE A 4 -4.73 19.40 1.67
C ILE A 4 -4.56 19.47 0.16
N THR A 5 -3.86 20.49 -0.34
CA THR A 5 -3.54 20.59 -1.76
C THR A 5 -2.10 20.13 -2.00
N TYR A 6 -1.93 19.25 -2.99
CA TYR A 6 -0.62 18.76 -3.42
C TYR A 6 -0.46 18.95 -4.94
N GLU A 7 0.37 19.91 -5.33
CA GLU A 7 0.53 20.31 -6.72
C GLU A 7 1.66 19.53 -7.40
N ILE A 8 1.33 18.55 -8.25
CA ILE A 8 2.32 17.75 -9.00
C ILE A 8 2.64 18.43 -10.33
N ASP A 9 1.58 18.79 -11.08
CA ASP A 9 1.64 19.56 -12.31
C ASP A 9 0.72 20.81 -12.23
N PRO A 10 1.29 22.01 -12.12
CA PRO A 10 0.53 23.28 -12.15
C PRO A 10 -0.33 23.47 -13.39
N GLY A 11 0.11 22.93 -14.53
CA GLY A 11 -0.59 22.94 -15.80
C GLY A 11 -1.54 21.76 -15.99
N GLY A 12 -1.62 20.87 -15.00
CA GLY A 12 -2.43 19.66 -15.03
C GLY A 12 -3.91 19.95 -15.28
N ASP A 13 -4.53 19.08 -16.07
CA ASP A 13 -5.93 19.12 -16.48
C ASP A 13 -6.84 18.22 -15.64
N ILE A 14 -6.27 17.46 -14.69
CA ILE A 14 -6.98 16.59 -13.76
C ILE A 14 -6.67 17.01 -12.31
N GLU A 15 -7.69 16.99 -11.45
CA GLU A 15 -7.57 17.07 -10.00
C GLU A 15 -8.07 15.74 -9.40
N LEU A 16 -7.15 14.92 -8.90
CA LEU A 16 -7.50 13.72 -8.13
C LEU A 16 -7.89 14.14 -6.71
N VAL A 17 -9.09 13.79 -6.28
CA VAL A 17 -9.61 14.10 -4.95
C VAL A 17 -9.63 12.81 -4.13
N LEU A 18 -8.61 12.61 -3.30
CA LEU A 18 -8.50 11.48 -2.39
C LEU A 18 -9.31 11.74 -1.12
N LYS A 19 -10.32 10.90 -0.88
CA LYS A 19 -11.16 10.89 0.32
C LYS A 19 -10.61 9.89 1.34
N SER A 20 -10.70 10.22 2.64
CA SER A 20 -10.22 9.36 3.73
C SER A 20 -8.75 8.88 3.58
N PRO A 21 -7.79 9.80 3.43
CA PRO A 21 -6.42 9.54 3.01
C PRO A 21 -5.53 8.66 3.92
N TYR A 22 -6.00 8.27 5.11
CA TYR A 22 -5.19 7.51 6.08
C TYR A 22 -5.82 6.17 6.50
N LYS A 23 -6.93 5.77 5.86
CA LYS A 23 -7.69 4.57 6.26
C LYS A 23 -7.12 3.24 5.76
N GLN A 24 -6.11 3.24 4.88
CA GLN A 24 -5.59 2.00 4.30
C GLN A 24 -4.94 1.10 5.37
N GLN A 25 -5.51 -0.07 5.63
CA GLN A 25 -5.05 -1.03 6.62
C GLN A 25 -4.34 -2.22 5.97
N ILE A 26 -3.06 -2.05 5.64
CA ILE A 26 -2.25 -3.12 5.00
C ILE A 26 -1.68 -4.15 5.99
N VAL A 27 -1.70 -3.88 7.31
CA VAL A 27 -1.05 -4.75 8.30
C VAL A 27 -1.96 -5.95 8.61
N PRO A 28 -1.56 -7.18 8.26
CA PRO A 28 -2.39 -8.35 8.48
C PRO A 28 -2.46 -8.72 9.96
N ILE A 29 -3.53 -9.42 10.33
CA ILE A 29 -3.68 -10.04 11.65
C ILE A 29 -3.39 -11.54 11.49
N ILE A 30 -2.45 -12.05 12.29
CA ILE A 30 -2.08 -13.46 12.32
C ILE A 30 -2.57 -14.01 13.66
N LYS A 31 -3.54 -14.92 13.66
CA LYS A 31 -4.01 -15.56 14.88
C LYS A 31 -3.23 -16.84 15.13
N TYR A 32 -2.66 -17.02 16.32
CA TYR A 32 -2.15 -18.33 16.74
C TYR A 32 -3.11 -18.99 17.75
N LYS A 33 -2.84 -20.23 18.15
CA LYS A 33 -3.72 -21.13 18.93
C LYS A 33 -4.49 -20.50 20.10
N ASP A 34 -3.98 -19.43 20.69
CA ASP A 34 -4.55 -18.73 21.85
C ASP A 34 -5.29 -17.41 21.48
N ASP A 35 -5.66 -17.23 20.20
CA ASP A 35 -6.40 -16.07 19.66
C ASP A 35 -5.67 -14.70 19.74
N GLU A 36 -4.45 -14.69 20.28
CA GLU A 36 -3.57 -13.52 20.27
C GLU A 36 -2.99 -13.25 18.87
N ASN A 37 -2.78 -11.96 18.58
CA ASN A 37 -2.17 -11.49 17.35
C ASN A 37 -0.68 -11.82 17.39
N TYR A 38 -0.29 -12.90 16.71
CA TYR A 38 1.06 -13.39 16.64
C TYR A 38 2.00 -12.34 16.03
N ARG A 39 3.17 -12.17 16.68
CA ARG A 39 4.21 -11.22 16.28
C ARG A 39 5.58 -11.82 16.52
N VAL A 40 6.52 -11.49 15.66
CA VAL A 40 7.94 -11.71 15.91
C VAL A 40 8.59 -10.36 16.19
N SER A 41 8.87 -10.05 17.45
CA SER A 41 9.34 -8.71 17.88
C SER A 41 10.54 -8.19 17.08
N MET A 42 11.45 -9.08 16.64
CA MET A 42 12.59 -8.71 15.80
C MET A 42 12.19 -8.09 14.45
N PHE A 43 11.11 -8.55 13.82
CA PHE A 43 10.68 -8.10 12.49
C PHE A 43 9.40 -7.27 12.50
N ASP A 44 8.49 -7.56 13.42
CA ASP A 44 7.20 -6.90 13.57
C ASP A 44 7.24 -5.79 14.63
N GLY A 45 8.34 -5.62 15.37
CA GLY A 45 8.38 -4.70 16.51
C GLY A 45 7.41 -5.11 17.63
N ASP A 46 7.25 -4.22 18.60
CA ASP A 46 6.29 -4.32 19.72
C ASP A 46 4.88 -3.81 19.34
N GLY A 47 4.74 -3.00 18.30
CA GLY A 47 3.46 -2.44 17.84
C GLY A 47 3.35 -2.28 16.33
N ASP A 48 2.12 -2.16 15.82
CA ASP A 48 1.86 -2.00 14.36
C ASP A 48 2.36 -0.66 13.80
N TYR A 49 2.69 0.30 14.68
CA TYR A 49 3.29 1.58 14.33
C TYR A 49 4.62 1.46 13.55
N VAL A 50 5.33 0.32 13.67
CA VAL A 50 6.54 0.08 12.86
C VAL A 50 6.24 -0.01 11.36
N PHE A 51 4.98 -0.28 10.99
CA PHE A 51 4.51 -0.36 9.61
C PHE A 51 3.82 0.95 9.16
N GLU A 52 3.73 1.95 10.03
CA GLU A 52 3.23 3.26 9.66
C GLU A 52 4.28 4.04 8.86
N ASN A 53 3.84 5.08 8.17
CA ASN A 53 4.75 5.96 7.46
C ASN A 53 5.65 6.65 8.50
N SER A 54 6.97 6.50 8.36
CA SER A 54 7.91 7.33 9.11
C SER A 54 7.67 8.80 8.79
N TYR A 55 8.09 9.69 9.69
CA TYR A 55 7.93 11.13 9.53
C TYR A 55 8.42 11.59 8.14
N LEU A 56 7.50 12.11 7.34
CA LEU A 56 7.75 12.47 5.95
C LEU A 56 8.52 13.78 5.88
N VAL A 57 9.38 13.92 4.88
CA VAL A 57 10.25 15.10 4.72
C VAL A 57 10.04 15.79 3.39
N GLY A 58 10.55 17.01 3.28
CA GLY A 58 10.45 17.81 2.07
C GLY A 58 8.98 18.09 1.73
N ARG A 59 8.61 17.89 0.46
CA ARG A 59 7.25 18.19 0.01
C ARG A 59 6.18 17.22 0.50
N TYR A 60 6.55 16.02 0.94
CA TYR A 60 5.62 15.04 1.49
C TYR A 60 5.27 15.32 2.96
N ALA A 61 5.99 16.24 3.62
CA ALA A 61 5.72 16.61 5.01
C ALA A 61 4.32 17.18 5.23
N VAL A 62 3.64 17.65 4.17
CA VAL A 62 2.23 18.08 4.22
C VAL A 62 1.27 16.95 4.61
N PHE A 63 1.71 15.68 4.51
CA PHE A 63 0.93 14.51 4.93
C PHE A 63 1.26 14.05 6.36
N ASN A 64 2.18 14.72 7.05
CA ASN A 64 2.38 14.54 8.50
C ASN A 64 1.27 15.30 9.22
N ILE A 65 0.12 14.68 9.41
CA ILE A 65 -0.91 15.28 10.25
C ILE A 65 -0.55 14.97 11.69
N GLU A 66 -0.19 16.01 12.44
CA GLU A 66 -0.04 15.92 13.89
C GLU A 66 -1.40 15.55 14.47
N GLU A 67 -1.47 14.44 15.20
CA GLU A 67 -2.60 14.20 16.11
C GLU A 67 -2.60 15.40 17.06
N GLU A 68 -3.63 16.26 17.00
CA GLU A 68 -3.77 17.31 17.99
C GLU A 68 -3.78 16.63 19.37
N ASP A 69 -2.73 16.87 20.17
CA ASP A 69 -2.61 16.44 21.56
C ASP A 69 -3.84 16.93 22.33
N HIS A 70 -4.88 16.09 22.40
CA HIS A 70 -5.95 16.28 23.35
C HIS A 70 -5.37 15.93 24.72
N ALA A 71 -5.01 17.00 25.44
CA ALA A 71 -4.59 17.00 26.82
C ALA A 71 -5.40 16.01 27.66
N MET A 72 -4.68 15.29 28.54
CA MET A 72 -5.21 14.29 29.47
C MET A 72 -6.51 14.76 30.15
N GLU A 73 -7.63 14.17 29.76
CA GLU A 73 -8.78 14.05 30.64
C GLU A 73 -8.76 12.63 31.24
N GLU A 74 -8.44 12.57 32.54
CA GLU A 74 -8.68 11.41 33.39
C GLU A 74 -10.19 11.13 33.43
N ASP A 75 -10.69 10.30 32.53
CA ASP A 75 -11.75 9.36 32.91
C ASP A 75 -11.73 8.12 32.01
N GLY A 76 -11.81 6.96 32.65
CA GLY A 76 -11.66 5.66 32.02
C GLY A 76 -12.87 5.30 31.17
N GLN A 77 -12.82 5.58 29.87
CA GLN A 77 -13.63 4.89 28.86
C GLN A 77 -12.95 4.97 27.49
N GLU A 78 -12.57 3.81 26.95
CA GLU A 78 -11.93 3.62 25.65
C GLU A 78 -12.73 4.29 24.52
N THR A 79 -12.16 5.33 23.91
CA THR A 79 -12.75 6.06 22.77
C THR A 79 -12.01 5.74 21.46
N ASN A 80 -12.21 4.54 20.91
CA ASN A 80 -11.86 4.22 19.52
C ASN A 80 -12.71 5.00 18.46
N THR A 81 -13.59 5.90 18.90
CA THR A 81 -14.61 6.56 18.07
C THR A 81 -14.26 7.99 17.65
N ALA A 82 -13.21 8.59 18.24
CA ALA A 82 -12.77 9.94 17.91
C ALA A 82 -11.80 9.96 16.70
N ASN A 83 -10.82 9.05 16.66
CA ASN A 83 -9.82 8.96 15.57
C ASN A 83 -10.44 8.67 14.19
N SER A 84 -11.56 7.96 14.11
CA SER A 84 -12.18 7.65 12.81
C SER A 84 -12.92 8.84 12.19
N ARG A 85 -13.35 9.82 12.99
CA ARG A 85 -14.14 10.97 12.52
C ARG A 85 -13.28 12.11 11.97
N SER A 86 -12.07 12.32 12.48
CA SER A 86 -11.14 13.33 11.97
C SER A 86 -10.65 12.96 10.56
N ASP A 87 -10.34 11.68 10.34
CA ASP A 87 -9.93 11.12 9.05
C ASP A 87 -10.99 11.24 7.95
N GLU A 88 -12.27 11.11 8.32
CA GLU A 88 -13.41 11.27 7.38
C GLU A 88 -13.61 12.71 6.92
N LEU A 89 -13.02 13.66 7.64
CA LEU A 89 -13.14 15.09 7.34
C LEU A 89 -11.95 15.65 6.58
N ILE A 90 -10.96 14.82 6.22
CA ILE A 90 -9.79 15.24 5.44
C ILE A 90 -9.91 14.73 4.00
N GLU A 91 -9.64 15.62 3.04
CA GLU A 91 -9.42 15.25 1.65
C GLU A 91 -8.09 15.79 1.14
N VAL A 92 -7.47 15.07 0.22
CA VAL A 92 -6.25 15.50 -0.45
C VAL A 92 -6.58 15.73 -1.93
N ARG A 93 -6.28 16.93 -2.43
CA ARG A 93 -6.48 17.33 -3.83
C ARG A 93 -5.13 17.37 -4.53
N MET A 94 -4.95 16.51 -5.52
CA MET A 94 -3.70 16.35 -6.24
C MET A 94 -3.86 16.76 -7.70
N ARG A 95 -3.17 17.82 -8.11
CA ARG A 95 -3.25 18.31 -9.51
C ARG A 95 -2.23 17.61 -10.40
N VAL A 96 -2.71 16.96 -11.44
CA VAL A 96 -1.94 16.06 -12.31
C VAL A 96 -2.32 16.22 -13.78
N SER A 97 -1.48 15.71 -14.67
CA SER A 97 -1.70 15.72 -16.11
C SER A 97 -2.27 14.38 -16.59
N SER A 98 -3.43 14.42 -17.26
CA SER A 98 -4.05 13.24 -17.88
C SER A 98 -3.09 12.52 -18.83
N ARG A 99 -2.27 13.26 -19.59
CA ARG A 99 -1.31 12.69 -20.54
C ARG A 99 -0.24 11.84 -19.87
N HIS A 100 0.29 12.29 -18.73
CA HIS A 100 1.26 11.51 -17.97
C HIS A 100 0.61 10.24 -17.40
N LEU A 101 -0.60 10.36 -16.84
CA LEU A 101 -1.36 9.22 -16.32
C LEU A 101 -1.65 8.18 -17.42
N ILE A 102 -2.20 8.60 -18.56
CA ILE A 102 -2.56 7.73 -19.70
C ILE A 102 -1.32 7.02 -20.29
N LEU A 103 -0.19 7.71 -20.31
CA LEU A 103 1.06 7.15 -20.83
C LEU A 103 1.59 6.05 -19.88
N ALA A 104 1.62 6.33 -18.58
CA ALA A 104 2.25 5.49 -17.57
C ALA A 104 1.39 4.31 -17.10
N SER A 105 0.07 4.39 -17.24
CA SER A 105 -0.86 3.47 -16.58
C SER A 105 -1.98 3.03 -17.52
N ARG A 106 -2.17 1.72 -17.62
CA ARG A 106 -3.30 1.13 -18.35
C ARG A 106 -4.63 1.43 -17.67
N THR A 107 -4.70 1.29 -16.34
CA THR A 107 -5.91 1.61 -15.56
C THR A 107 -6.34 3.08 -15.74
N PHE A 108 -5.41 4.03 -15.63
CA PHE A 108 -5.72 5.45 -15.88
C PHE A 108 -6.11 5.70 -17.33
N ARG A 109 -5.46 5.04 -18.30
CA ARG A 109 -5.88 5.11 -19.71
C ARG A 109 -7.33 4.67 -19.89
N THR A 110 -7.69 3.50 -19.37
CA THR A 110 -9.07 3.00 -19.45
C THR A 110 -10.05 3.93 -18.73
N MET A 111 -9.66 4.51 -17.60
CA MET A 111 -10.49 5.46 -16.85
C MET A 111 -10.71 6.77 -17.62
N LEU A 112 -9.67 7.32 -18.26
CA LEU A 112 -9.68 8.64 -18.89
C LEU A 112 -10.09 8.63 -20.37
N GLU A 113 -9.85 7.53 -21.09
CA GLU A 113 -10.19 7.38 -22.51
C GLU A 113 -11.38 6.43 -22.75
N GLY A 114 -11.79 5.66 -21.74
CA GLY A 114 -12.91 4.70 -21.85
C GLY A 114 -14.29 5.38 -21.90
N PRO A 115 -15.39 4.62 -21.72
CA PRO A 115 -16.76 5.17 -21.73
C PRO A 115 -17.01 6.29 -20.71
N TRP A 116 -16.19 6.34 -19.65
CA TRP A 116 -16.19 7.42 -18.66
C TRP A 116 -15.68 8.77 -19.21
N SER A 117 -14.88 8.76 -20.29
CA SER A 117 -14.34 9.96 -20.93
C SER A 117 -15.42 10.91 -21.43
N GLU A 118 -16.61 10.43 -21.82
CA GLU A 118 -17.73 11.26 -22.25
C GLU A 118 -18.27 12.12 -21.09
N ASN A 119 -18.29 11.58 -19.87
CA ASN A 119 -18.69 12.31 -18.67
C ASN A 119 -17.63 13.33 -18.26
N LEU A 120 -16.34 12.97 -18.34
CA LEU A 120 -15.22 13.90 -18.15
C LEU A 120 -15.24 15.05 -19.16
N SER A 121 -15.52 14.75 -20.43
CA SER A 121 -15.63 15.74 -21.50
C SER A 121 -16.74 16.76 -21.24
N ARG A 122 -17.91 16.29 -20.78
CA ARG A 122 -19.02 17.18 -20.38
C ARG A 122 -18.67 18.03 -19.15
N ALA A 123 -18.01 17.44 -18.15
CA ALA A 123 -17.55 18.17 -16.97
C ALA A 123 -16.55 19.27 -17.35
N SER A 124 -15.57 18.97 -18.21
CA SER A 124 -14.57 19.94 -18.70
C SER A 124 -15.17 21.12 -19.46
N GLN A 125 -16.27 20.93 -20.20
CA GLN A 125 -16.95 21.99 -20.95
C GLN A 125 -17.80 22.92 -20.07
N SER A 126 -18.14 22.47 -18.86
CA SER A 126 -19.02 23.20 -17.93
C SER A 126 -18.27 23.88 -16.78
N GLN A 127 -16.97 23.63 -16.62
CA GLN A 127 -16.15 24.15 -15.54
C GLN A 127 -14.90 24.88 -16.07
N SER A 128 -14.50 25.96 -15.39
CA SER A 128 -13.29 26.76 -15.70
C SER A 128 -12.05 26.24 -14.93
N GLY A 129 -11.87 24.92 -14.83
CA GLY A 129 -10.81 24.31 -14.00
C GLY A 129 -10.46 22.87 -14.41
N PRO A 130 -9.49 22.24 -13.72
CA PRO A 130 -9.15 20.83 -13.96
C PRO A 130 -10.35 19.93 -13.66
N VAL A 131 -10.47 18.82 -14.40
CA VAL A 131 -11.56 17.87 -14.17
C VAL A 131 -11.30 17.08 -12.89
N GLN A 132 -12.28 17.07 -11.99
CA GLN A 132 -12.19 16.34 -10.73
C GLN A 132 -12.51 14.86 -10.91
N ILE A 133 -11.65 14.01 -10.34
CA ILE A 133 -11.87 12.57 -10.25
C ILE A 133 -11.69 12.16 -8.79
N GLU A 134 -12.73 11.58 -8.20
CA GLU A 134 -12.66 11.10 -6.82
C GLU A 134 -11.98 9.74 -6.74
N THR A 135 -11.19 9.55 -5.69
CA THR A 135 -10.59 8.27 -5.33
C THR A 135 -10.57 8.12 -3.80
N SER A 136 -10.44 6.90 -3.32
CA SER A 136 -10.48 6.54 -1.90
C SER A 136 -9.51 5.41 -1.63
N ASP A 137 -9.39 5.02 -0.36
CA ASP A 137 -8.71 3.79 0.08
C ASP A 137 -7.19 3.78 -0.07
N TRP A 138 -6.60 4.86 -0.60
CA TRP A 138 -5.16 5.04 -0.72
C TRP A 138 -4.59 5.84 0.45
N ASP A 139 -3.38 5.46 0.84
CA ASP A 139 -2.50 6.32 1.60
C ASP A 139 -2.07 7.55 0.78
N ALA A 140 -2.25 8.75 1.34
CA ALA A 140 -1.96 9.99 0.63
C ALA A 140 -0.49 10.14 0.23
N ALA A 141 0.45 9.76 1.10
CA ALA A 141 1.87 9.89 0.82
C ALA A 141 2.30 8.89 -0.27
N ALA A 142 1.83 7.64 -0.17
CA ALA A 142 2.08 6.62 -1.18
C ALA A 142 1.53 7.04 -2.56
N LEU A 143 0.29 7.55 -2.61
CA LEU A 143 -0.32 8.02 -3.86
C LEU A 143 0.44 9.21 -4.45
N ALA A 144 0.83 10.18 -3.61
CA ALA A 144 1.63 11.32 -4.04
C ALA A 144 2.98 10.90 -4.63
N ILE A 145 3.66 9.92 -4.02
CA ILE A 145 4.94 9.38 -4.52
C ILE A 145 4.75 8.73 -5.90
N VAL A 146 3.72 7.88 -6.06
CA VAL A 146 3.43 7.23 -7.35
C VAL A 146 3.13 8.27 -8.43
N LEU A 147 2.32 9.27 -8.12
CA LEU A 147 1.97 10.30 -9.09
C LEU A 147 3.17 11.17 -9.44
N ASP A 148 4.03 11.54 -8.48
CA ASP A 148 5.28 12.23 -8.78
C ASP A 148 6.20 11.39 -9.68
N ALA A 149 6.28 10.08 -9.45
CA ALA A 149 7.05 9.16 -10.28
C ALA A 149 6.53 9.11 -11.72
N ILE A 150 5.20 9.03 -11.90
CA ILE A 150 4.52 9.10 -13.20
C ILE A 150 4.83 10.42 -13.93
N HIS A 151 4.98 11.53 -13.20
CA HIS A 151 5.31 12.85 -13.75
C HIS A 151 6.83 13.11 -13.86
N GLY A 152 7.66 12.08 -13.66
CA GLY A 152 9.11 12.20 -13.79
C GLY A 152 9.79 12.99 -12.66
N ARG A 153 9.09 13.26 -11.55
CA ARG A 153 9.57 14.08 -10.43
C ARG A 153 10.43 13.31 -9.41
N TYR A 154 11.35 12.48 -9.90
CA TYR A 154 12.21 11.62 -9.06
C TYR A 154 13.18 12.36 -8.14
N LYS A 155 13.43 13.64 -8.38
CA LYS A 155 14.36 14.43 -7.56
C LYS A 155 13.94 14.48 -6.09
N ASP A 156 12.64 14.61 -5.84
CA ASP A 156 12.10 14.81 -4.49
C ASP A 156 11.64 13.49 -3.85
N ILE A 157 11.50 12.42 -4.64
CA ILE A 157 11.03 11.10 -4.16
C ILE A 157 12.02 10.55 -3.11
N PRO A 158 11.54 10.11 -1.93
CA PRO A 158 12.40 9.56 -0.90
C PRO A 158 13.15 8.34 -1.41
N LYS A 159 14.44 8.22 -1.10
CA LYS A 159 15.22 7.01 -1.39
C LYS A 159 15.13 5.96 -0.29
N TYR A 160 14.65 6.38 0.88
CA TYR A 160 14.51 5.58 2.09
C TYR A 160 13.03 5.54 2.43
N VAL A 161 12.46 4.34 2.50
CA VAL A 161 11.06 4.13 2.87
C VAL A 161 10.98 2.88 3.74
N GLY A 162 10.14 2.89 4.76
CA GLY A 162 9.85 1.68 5.54
C GLY A 162 9.05 0.67 4.72
N ILE A 163 9.08 -0.61 5.13
CA ILE A 163 8.34 -1.69 4.46
C ILE A 163 6.82 -1.40 4.36
N GLY A 164 6.26 -0.68 5.34
CA GLY A 164 4.86 -0.25 5.33
C GLY A 164 4.54 0.69 4.18
N LEU A 165 5.26 1.80 4.06
CA LEU A 165 5.10 2.76 2.95
C LEU A 165 5.41 2.09 1.60
N LEU A 166 6.45 1.25 1.52
CA LEU A 166 6.76 0.50 0.31
C LEU A 166 5.60 -0.41 -0.13
N THR A 167 4.97 -1.10 0.83
CA THR A 167 3.81 -1.95 0.55
C THR A 167 2.61 -1.12 0.10
N ARG A 168 2.33 0.02 0.73
CA ARG A 168 1.26 0.95 0.29
C ARG A 168 1.52 1.45 -1.13
N ILE A 169 2.76 1.83 -1.46
CA ILE A 169 3.16 2.17 -2.83
C ILE A 169 2.91 0.99 -3.78
N ALA A 170 3.31 -0.23 -3.39
CA ALA A 170 3.08 -1.43 -4.19
C ALA A 170 1.59 -1.66 -4.51
N THR A 171 0.69 -1.43 -3.54
CA THR A 171 -0.76 -1.57 -3.78
C THR A 171 -1.28 -0.63 -4.87
N ILE A 172 -0.77 0.61 -4.90
CA ILE A 172 -1.15 1.63 -5.87
C ILE A 172 -0.54 1.30 -7.24
N VAL A 173 0.72 0.86 -7.27
CA VAL A 173 1.42 0.47 -8.50
C VAL A 173 0.72 -0.69 -9.20
N ASP A 174 0.33 -1.71 -8.43
CA ASP A 174 -0.39 -2.89 -8.90
C ASP A 174 -1.77 -2.50 -9.42
N TYR A 175 -2.56 -1.77 -8.63
CA TYR A 175 -3.91 -1.34 -8.99
C TYR A 175 -3.95 -0.46 -10.26
N TYR A 176 -3.08 0.55 -10.33
CA TYR A 176 -3.01 1.42 -11.50
C TYR A 176 -2.16 0.83 -12.62
N GLU A 177 -1.61 -0.37 -12.48
CA GLU A 177 -0.79 -1.03 -13.49
C GLU A 177 0.37 -0.14 -14.04
N CYS A 178 1.06 0.58 -13.16
CA CYS A 178 2.10 1.57 -13.52
C CYS A 178 3.54 1.16 -13.17
N HIS A 179 3.78 -0.16 -13.12
CA HIS A 179 5.04 -0.80 -12.71
C HIS A 179 6.30 -0.22 -13.38
N GLU A 180 6.25 0.07 -14.68
CA GLU A 180 7.42 0.53 -15.44
C GLU A 180 7.99 1.85 -14.90
N CYS A 181 7.13 2.76 -14.44
CA CYS A 181 7.58 4.04 -13.91
C CYS A 181 8.42 3.82 -12.64
N LEU A 182 7.95 2.97 -11.72
CA LEU A 182 8.58 2.83 -10.41
C LEU A 182 9.67 1.76 -10.35
N GLN A 183 9.95 1.04 -11.46
CA GLN A 183 10.86 -0.10 -11.46
C GLN A 183 12.26 0.21 -10.92
N LEU A 184 12.86 1.35 -11.30
CA LEU A 184 14.22 1.67 -10.85
C LEU A 184 14.26 2.09 -9.38
N ILE A 185 13.26 2.86 -8.92
CA ILE A 185 13.24 3.36 -7.55
C ILE A 185 12.80 2.28 -6.56
N SER A 186 11.95 1.33 -6.98
CA SER A 186 11.57 0.19 -6.14
C SER A 186 12.74 -0.73 -5.84
N ASP A 187 13.69 -0.88 -6.76
CA ASP A 187 14.93 -1.61 -6.52
C ASP A 187 15.78 -0.97 -5.41
N ILE A 188 15.82 0.37 -5.38
CA ILE A 188 16.52 1.13 -4.35
C ILE A 188 15.82 0.94 -3.00
N TRP A 189 14.49 1.08 -2.95
CA TRP A 189 13.72 0.88 -1.72
C TRP A 189 13.84 -0.53 -1.17
N MET A 190 13.70 -1.55 -2.02
CA MET A 190 13.79 -2.96 -1.59
C MET A 190 15.19 -3.29 -1.06
N ALA A 191 16.26 -2.75 -1.67
CA ALA A 191 17.62 -2.93 -1.18
C ALA A 191 17.84 -2.23 0.17
N ASP A 192 17.34 -1.01 0.32
CA ASP A 192 17.45 -0.24 1.57
C ASP A 192 16.70 -0.91 2.73
N VAL A 193 15.45 -1.34 2.51
CA VAL A 193 14.67 -2.07 3.52
C VAL A 193 15.36 -3.40 3.88
N TYR A 194 15.95 -4.09 2.90
CA TYR A 194 16.73 -5.30 3.14
C TYR A 194 17.96 -5.02 4.02
N GLU A 195 18.72 -3.97 3.73
CA GLU A 195 19.93 -3.61 4.51
C GLU A 195 19.60 -3.15 5.94
N GLY A 196 18.50 -2.41 6.12
CA GLY A 196 18.12 -1.87 7.43
C GLY A 196 17.45 -2.89 8.36
N HIS A 197 16.62 -3.79 7.84
CA HIS A 197 15.76 -4.66 8.64
C HIS A 197 15.87 -6.15 8.30
N GLY A 198 16.56 -6.50 7.21
CA GLY A 198 16.60 -7.86 6.68
C GLY A 198 15.25 -8.30 6.09
N VAL A 199 15.28 -9.44 5.39
CA VAL A 199 14.07 -10.19 5.05
C VAL A 199 13.79 -11.15 6.21
N PRO A 200 12.53 -11.25 6.69
CA PRO A 200 12.19 -12.19 7.74
C PRO A 200 12.65 -13.61 7.41
N ASP A 201 13.19 -14.29 8.40
CA ASP A 201 13.59 -15.71 8.35
C ASP A 201 12.61 -16.63 9.10
N THR A 202 11.60 -16.03 9.73
CA THR A 202 10.51 -16.67 10.47
C THR A 202 9.19 -16.07 10.01
N PHE A 203 8.13 -16.88 9.90
CA PHE A 203 6.82 -16.40 9.47
C PHE A 203 6.30 -15.35 10.47
N CYS A 204 5.90 -14.18 9.96
CA CYS A 204 5.45 -13.03 10.74
C CYS A 204 4.63 -12.05 9.88
N LYS A 205 4.14 -10.92 10.42
CA LYS A 205 3.38 -9.95 9.62
C LYS A 205 4.24 -9.34 8.52
N ASN A 206 5.46 -8.95 8.86
CA ASN A 206 6.44 -8.39 7.93
C ASN A 206 6.71 -9.34 6.75
N SER A 207 6.71 -10.66 6.97
CA SER A 207 6.88 -11.64 5.89
C SER A 207 5.80 -11.52 4.80
N LEU A 208 4.55 -11.23 5.17
CA LEU A 208 3.44 -11.05 4.20
C LEU A 208 3.56 -9.74 3.40
N LEU A 209 4.04 -8.67 4.05
CA LEU A 209 4.33 -7.39 3.37
C LEU A 209 5.47 -7.54 2.36
N TRP A 210 6.54 -8.25 2.74
CA TRP A 210 7.63 -8.63 1.83
C TRP A 210 7.15 -9.51 0.68
N LEU A 211 6.30 -10.50 0.94
CA LEU A 211 5.75 -11.36 -0.11
C LEU A 211 4.96 -10.53 -1.15
N TYR A 212 4.10 -9.63 -0.69
CA TYR A 212 3.32 -8.79 -1.61
C TYR A 212 4.21 -7.82 -2.40
N SER A 213 5.08 -7.07 -1.72
CA SER A 213 5.96 -6.10 -2.36
C SER A 213 6.92 -6.75 -3.35
N SER A 214 7.50 -7.90 -3.01
CA SER A 214 8.35 -8.67 -3.92
C SER A 214 7.60 -9.24 -5.11
N TRP A 215 6.33 -9.62 -4.95
CA TRP A 215 5.50 -10.06 -6.07
C TRP A 215 5.23 -8.90 -7.04
N VAL A 216 4.77 -7.74 -6.55
CA VAL A 216 4.50 -6.54 -7.37
C VAL A 216 5.76 -6.10 -8.12
N PHE A 217 6.91 -6.02 -7.43
CA PHE A 217 8.17 -5.58 -8.03
C PHE A 217 9.02 -6.72 -8.64
N SER A 218 8.44 -7.90 -8.84
CA SER A 218 9.08 -9.05 -9.52
C SER A 218 10.43 -9.50 -8.91
N LYS A 219 10.58 -9.43 -7.58
CA LYS A 219 11.75 -9.91 -6.83
C LYS A 219 11.60 -11.38 -6.45
N ARG A 220 11.87 -12.25 -7.43
CA ARG A 220 11.63 -13.69 -7.35
C ARG A 220 12.38 -14.40 -6.23
N ASP A 221 13.61 -14.00 -5.97
CA ASP A 221 14.45 -14.52 -4.88
C ASP A 221 13.79 -14.35 -3.51
N ILE A 222 13.29 -13.15 -3.22
CA ILE A 222 12.58 -12.83 -1.98
C ILE A 222 11.23 -13.57 -1.95
N MET A 223 10.47 -13.49 -3.03
CA MET A 223 9.17 -14.16 -3.15
C MET A 223 9.28 -15.67 -2.91
N ASP A 224 10.26 -16.34 -3.50
CA ASP A 224 10.48 -17.78 -3.36
C ASP A 224 10.94 -18.14 -1.93
N SER A 225 11.78 -17.31 -1.33
CA SER A 225 12.23 -17.48 0.06
C SER A 225 11.04 -17.45 1.02
N ILE A 226 10.23 -16.39 0.94
CA ILE A 226 9.07 -16.21 1.81
C ILE A 226 7.97 -17.24 1.51
N SER A 227 7.73 -17.58 0.24
CA SER A 227 6.75 -18.62 -0.12
C SER A 227 7.13 -19.98 0.48
N ARG A 228 8.42 -20.34 0.48
CA ARG A 228 8.92 -21.57 1.12
C ARG A 228 8.71 -21.55 2.62
N MET A 229 9.02 -20.45 3.28
CA MET A 229 8.74 -20.26 4.72
C MET A 229 7.25 -20.45 5.02
N LEU A 230 6.36 -19.79 4.27
CA LEU A 230 4.92 -19.96 4.45
C LEU A 230 4.49 -21.42 4.29
N LEU A 231 5.04 -22.14 3.31
CA LEU A 231 4.76 -23.56 3.10
C LEU A 231 5.18 -24.44 4.30
N GLN A 232 6.29 -24.11 4.95
CA GLN A 232 6.88 -24.87 6.05
C GLN A 232 6.24 -24.55 7.41
N GLU A 233 5.98 -23.28 7.69
CA GLU A 233 5.62 -22.82 9.04
C GLU A 233 4.11 -22.64 9.25
N THR A 234 3.30 -22.58 8.18
CA THR A 234 1.84 -22.42 8.32
C THR A 234 1.09 -23.71 8.01
N TRP A 235 0.17 -24.11 8.89
CA TRP A 235 -0.69 -25.29 8.72
C TRP A 235 -1.96 -25.02 7.89
N GLY A 236 -2.10 -23.82 7.33
CA GLY A 236 -3.28 -23.34 6.62
C GLY A 236 -3.35 -21.83 6.68
N LEU A 237 -4.20 -21.19 5.89
CA LEU A 237 -4.31 -19.72 5.85
C LEU A 237 -5.52 -19.18 6.61
N SER A 238 -6.33 -20.05 7.21
CA SER A 238 -7.56 -19.68 7.93
C SER A 238 -7.34 -18.73 9.10
N HIS A 239 -6.10 -18.63 9.60
CA HIS A 239 -5.73 -17.80 10.73
C HIS A 239 -5.15 -16.44 10.32
N ILE A 240 -5.02 -16.17 9.02
CA ILE A 240 -4.49 -14.92 8.47
C ILE A 240 -5.67 -14.07 8.01
N LYS A 241 -5.80 -12.86 8.56
CA LYS A 241 -6.71 -11.83 8.04
C LYS A 241 -5.88 -10.75 7.35
N LEU A 242 -6.01 -10.65 6.04
CA LEU A 242 -5.19 -9.77 5.21
C LEU A 242 -5.55 -8.28 5.31
N LYS A 243 -6.74 -7.94 5.83
CA LYS A 243 -7.28 -6.58 5.78
C LYS A 243 -7.24 -6.06 4.32
N ASP A 244 -6.58 -4.93 4.06
CA ASP A 244 -6.48 -4.30 2.73
C ASP A 244 -5.26 -4.78 1.94
N LEU A 245 -4.46 -5.72 2.46
CA LEU A 245 -3.30 -6.27 1.74
C LEU A 245 -3.75 -7.19 0.59
N PRO A 246 -3.47 -6.87 -0.70
CA PRO A 246 -3.97 -7.62 -1.86
C PRO A 246 -3.26 -8.96 -2.13
N LEU A 247 -3.02 -9.75 -1.08
CA LEU A 247 -2.24 -10.99 -1.16
C LEU A 247 -3.11 -12.25 -1.38
N GLY A 248 -4.44 -12.11 -1.43
CA GLY A 248 -5.38 -13.23 -1.41
C GLY A 248 -5.16 -14.24 -2.55
N GLN A 249 -4.89 -13.76 -3.76
CA GLN A 249 -4.64 -14.64 -4.91
C GLN A 249 -3.32 -15.41 -4.76
N ILE A 250 -2.24 -14.73 -4.37
CA ILE A 250 -0.91 -15.31 -4.16
C ILE A 250 -0.96 -16.39 -3.08
N LEU A 251 -1.62 -16.09 -1.97
CA LEU A 251 -1.85 -17.03 -0.88
C LEU A 251 -2.69 -18.24 -1.31
N GLY A 252 -3.70 -18.04 -2.18
CA GLY A 252 -4.47 -19.11 -2.80
C GLY A 252 -3.60 -20.07 -3.61
N LEU A 253 -2.68 -19.54 -4.42
CA LEU A 253 -1.72 -20.35 -5.18
C LEU A 253 -0.80 -21.16 -4.25
N ILE A 254 -0.23 -20.53 -3.22
CA ILE A 254 0.63 -21.20 -2.23
C ILE A 254 -0.13 -22.36 -1.55
N SER A 255 -1.41 -22.16 -1.22
CA SER A 255 -2.24 -23.20 -0.62
C SER A 255 -2.50 -24.39 -1.53
N GLN A 256 -2.71 -24.14 -2.83
CA GLN A 256 -2.85 -25.20 -3.83
C GLN A 256 -1.58 -26.04 -3.94
N TYR A 257 -0.40 -25.40 -4.00
CA TYR A 257 0.89 -26.09 -4.02
C TYR A 257 1.09 -26.97 -2.78
N ARG A 258 0.72 -26.48 -1.58
CA ARG A 258 0.78 -27.28 -0.34
C ARG A 258 -0.04 -28.56 -0.42
N LEU A 259 -1.26 -28.47 -0.97
CA LEU A 259 -2.16 -29.61 -1.10
C LEU A 259 -1.57 -30.69 -2.02
N ILE A 260 -1.01 -30.27 -3.17
CA ILE A 260 -0.38 -31.18 -4.15
C ILE A 260 0.79 -31.94 -3.50
N MET A 261 1.72 -31.23 -2.85
CA MET A 261 2.86 -31.88 -2.18
C MET A 261 2.43 -32.87 -1.09
N THR A 262 1.36 -32.56 -0.35
CA THR A 262 0.85 -33.46 0.70
C THR A 262 0.25 -34.73 0.10
N ILE A 263 -0.45 -34.63 -1.04
CA ILE A 263 -1.02 -35.79 -1.74
C ILE A 263 0.11 -36.68 -2.28
N GLU A 264 1.13 -36.12 -2.92
CA GLU A 264 2.28 -36.87 -3.45
C GLU A 264 3.01 -37.64 -2.34
N LEU A 265 3.33 -36.98 -1.21
CA LEU A 265 3.99 -37.62 -0.07
C LEU A 265 3.16 -38.74 0.58
N THR A 266 1.83 -38.66 0.51
CA THR A 266 0.95 -39.71 1.05
C THR A 266 0.74 -40.88 0.08
N GLN A 267 0.94 -40.66 -1.23
CA GLN A 267 0.94 -41.71 -2.24
C GLN A 267 2.26 -42.50 -2.23
N ASP A 268 3.41 -41.82 -2.10
CA ASP A 268 4.73 -42.48 -2.01
C ASP A 268 4.89 -43.34 -0.74
N ARG A 269 4.21 -43.00 0.36
CA ARG A 269 4.22 -43.81 1.60
C ARG A 269 3.33 -45.05 1.54
N LYS A 270 2.48 -45.19 0.53
CA LYS A 270 1.57 -46.33 0.35
C LYS A 270 2.08 -47.37 -0.65
N ASN A 271 3.17 -47.08 -1.36
CA ASN A 271 3.87 -47.98 -2.27
C ASN A 271 5.17 -48.49 -1.63
#